data_AF-A0A223PEJ0-F1
#
_entry.id   AF-A0A223PEJ0-F1
#
_cell.length_a   1.000
_cell.length_b   1.000
_cell.length_c   1.000
_cell.angle_alpha   90.00
_cell.angle_beta   90.00
_cell.angle_gamma   90.00
#
_symmetry.space_group_name_H-M   'P 1'
#
loop_
_entity.id
_entity.type
_entity.pdbx_description
1 polymer ?
#
loop_
_entity_poly.entity_id
_entity_poly.type
_entity_poly.pdbx_seq_one_letter_code
_entity_poly.pdbx_strand_id
1 'polypeptide(L)'
;MNSNWTDGYVTDIGYTHGYYPQLNPARLQLGFAAVGLDSPLVRTACELGFGQGLSVNIHAAASPVAWYGNDFNAQQAANAQTLAAAAGSNAQLLPASFADFCMRDDLPQFDFIAMHGIWSWVSAENRNIIRGFVERHLKIGGVLYVSYNTQPGWAAYMPLRDLLLRHFDMPSNEGKGSAERIDAALAFADGLFATNPVYAQANPFMQERLELVKKQSRHYLAHEYFNRNWHAESFADMADIWSGAGLEFACSADFRDYLDMANLTPEQRAFSAGIEDRHLRQSVRDFMVNQQFRRDYWVRGAQQLDPSTHQATLAQQRVVLLNHPDKIPMMLKTVATEITLNPHIYGPIIEELSDMQPHTLGEITGVVGSRNLGLQQVLDAVMMLIGAGNAAPVQLDADIVQGRDGSAALNRHLIGRAAEESADGDIEHLSSPLTGGGVPVDRIQQLFMLAVLEEQQTPDAIIAFVWRHIVAQGKKLVRDGVRLEDEQDNLDELSVQAQRFFVERLPVLQALLVI
;
A
#
# COMPACT_ATOMS: atom_id res chain seq x y z
N MET A 1 -24.95 -19.69 23.21
CA MET A 1 -24.52 -19.35 21.84
C MET A 1 -23.34 -18.43 21.99
N ASN A 2 -22.11 -18.96 21.92
CA ASN A 2 -20.91 -18.14 21.94
C ASN A 2 -20.86 -17.43 20.59
N SER A 3 -21.23 -16.15 20.59
CA SER A 3 -21.03 -15.24 19.47
C SER A 3 -19.53 -15.23 19.19
N ASN A 4 -19.13 -15.83 18.07
CA ASN A 4 -17.74 -15.90 17.65
C ASN A 4 -17.33 -14.48 17.19
N TRP A 5 -17.00 -13.61 18.15
CA TRP A 5 -16.83 -12.16 17.94
C TRP A 5 -15.77 -11.80 16.89
N THR A 6 -14.88 -12.74 16.57
CA THR A 6 -13.85 -12.57 15.54
C THR A 6 -14.26 -13.08 14.15
N ASP A 7 -15.45 -13.67 14.00
CA ASP A 7 -15.97 -14.28 12.75
C ASP A 7 -14.94 -15.17 12.01
N GLY A 8 -14.06 -15.85 12.75
CA GLY A 8 -13.02 -16.73 12.19
C GLY A 8 -11.70 -16.03 11.84
N TYR A 9 -11.55 -14.74 12.12
CA TYR A 9 -10.27 -14.02 12.08
C TYR A 9 -9.38 -14.44 13.26
N VAL A 10 -8.09 -14.63 13.00
CA VAL A 10 -7.08 -14.96 14.02
C VAL A 10 -6.68 -13.67 14.74
N THR A 11 -7.02 -13.54 16.03
CA THR A 11 -6.82 -12.29 16.81
C THR A 11 -5.79 -12.41 17.93
N ASP A 12 -5.23 -13.59 18.17
CA ASP A 12 -4.20 -13.84 19.20
C ASP A 12 -2.80 -13.33 18.80
N ILE A 13 -2.70 -12.68 17.63
CA ILE A 13 -1.49 -12.18 17.01
C ILE A 13 -1.70 -10.72 16.59
N GLY A 14 -0.81 -9.83 17.04
CA GLY A 14 -0.84 -8.40 16.69
C GLY A 14 -0.60 -8.14 15.20
N TYR A 15 -1.35 -7.18 14.63
CA TYR A 15 -1.24 -6.74 13.24
C TYR A 15 -0.16 -5.66 13.09
N THR A 16 0.59 -5.68 11.99
CA THR A 16 1.70 -4.76 11.72
C THR A 16 1.23 -3.35 11.36
N HIS A 17 2.10 -2.35 11.54
CA HIS A 17 1.87 -0.96 11.17
C HIS A 17 2.09 -0.73 9.66
N GLY A 18 1.20 -1.26 8.81
CA GLY A 18 1.27 -1.11 7.36
C GLY A 18 0.76 0.26 6.86
N TYR A 19 1.51 0.87 5.93
CA TYR A 19 1.03 2.00 5.11
C TYR A 19 0.83 1.54 3.66
N TYR A 20 -0.31 1.89 3.08
CA TYR A 20 -0.65 1.51 1.71
C TYR A 20 -0.94 2.77 0.87
N PRO A 21 -0.03 3.18 -0.02
CA PRO A 21 -0.18 4.45 -0.74
C PRO A 21 -1.42 4.47 -1.64
N GLN A 22 -1.92 3.34 -2.11
CA GLN A 22 -3.11 3.25 -2.96
C GLN A 22 -4.41 3.71 -2.27
N LEU A 23 -4.41 3.74 -0.93
CA LEU A 23 -5.50 4.31 -0.12
C LEU A 23 -5.51 5.86 -0.15
N ASN A 24 -4.44 6.51 -0.62
CA ASN A 24 -4.37 7.96 -0.70
C ASN A 24 -5.27 8.50 -1.84
N PRO A 25 -6.31 9.30 -1.54
CA PRO A 25 -7.20 9.87 -2.55
C PRO A 25 -6.50 10.82 -3.53
N ALA A 26 -5.35 11.41 -3.16
CA ALA A 26 -4.59 12.29 -4.06
C ALA A 26 -4.08 11.55 -5.31
N ARG A 27 -4.03 10.21 -5.30
CA ARG A 27 -3.65 9.40 -6.46
C ARG A 27 -4.76 9.31 -7.51
N LEU A 28 -6.01 9.60 -7.15
CA LEU A 28 -7.15 9.46 -8.06
C LEU A 28 -6.99 10.34 -9.30
N GLN A 29 -6.54 11.59 -9.13
CA GLN A 29 -6.42 12.54 -10.23
C GLN A 29 -5.55 12.01 -11.36
N LEU A 30 -4.34 11.52 -11.03
CA LEU A 30 -3.44 10.95 -12.02
C LEU A 30 -3.97 9.65 -12.63
N GLY A 31 -4.51 8.75 -11.79
CA GLY A 31 -5.03 7.45 -12.26
C GLY A 31 -6.24 7.60 -13.19
N PHE A 32 -7.13 8.56 -12.92
CA PHE A 32 -8.29 8.85 -13.75
C PHE A 32 -7.90 9.61 -15.01
N ALA A 33 -7.03 10.62 -14.90
CA ALA A 33 -6.50 11.33 -16.06
C ALA A 33 -5.80 10.37 -17.03
N ALA A 34 -5.05 9.39 -16.53
CA ALA A 34 -4.35 8.40 -17.37
C ALA A 34 -5.30 7.54 -18.23
N VAL A 35 -6.56 7.39 -17.84
CA VAL A 35 -7.59 6.63 -18.58
C VAL A 35 -8.66 7.52 -19.20
N GLY A 36 -8.47 8.85 -19.22
CA GLY A 36 -9.40 9.81 -19.80
C GLY A 36 -10.67 10.05 -18.99
N LEU A 37 -10.66 9.77 -17.69
CA LEU A 37 -11.79 10.00 -16.79
C LEU A 37 -11.63 11.29 -15.98
N ASP A 38 -12.75 11.93 -15.65
CA ASP A 38 -12.79 13.01 -14.68
C ASP A 38 -12.74 12.46 -13.24
N SER A 39 -11.84 12.98 -12.42
CA SER A 39 -11.64 12.54 -11.04
C SER A 39 -12.51 13.35 -10.09
N PRO A 40 -13.17 12.74 -9.09
CA PRO A 40 -13.82 13.52 -8.05
C PRO A 40 -12.79 14.27 -7.19
N LEU A 41 -13.21 15.40 -6.65
CA LEU A 41 -12.54 16.05 -5.54
C LEU A 41 -13.02 15.40 -4.24
N VAL A 42 -12.11 14.74 -3.53
CA VAL A 42 -12.45 14.02 -2.29
C VAL A 42 -12.45 14.99 -1.10
N ARG A 43 -13.58 15.06 -0.38
CA ARG A 43 -13.73 15.86 0.85
C ARG A 43 -14.27 15.04 2.02
N THR A 44 -14.94 13.92 1.76
CA THR A 44 -15.40 12.97 2.76
C THR A 44 -15.00 11.56 2.34
N ALA A 45 -14.26 10.86 3.19
CA ALA A 45 -13.75 9.53 2.90
C ALA A 45 -14.01 8.53 4.03
N CYS A 46 -14.11 7.26 3.67
CA CYS A 46 -14.28 6.15 4.61
C CYS A 46 -13.24 5.05 4.36
N GLU A 47 -12.55 4.60 5.41
CA GLU A 47 -11.69 3.40 5.36
C GLU A 47 -12.33 2.27 6.19
N LEU A 48 -12.72 1.19 5.52
CA LEU A 48 -13.31 0.01 6.14
C LEU A 48 -12.21 -0.99 6.50
N GLY A 49 -12.14 -1.39 7.77
CA GLY A 49 -11.10 -2.30 8.28
C GLY A 49 -9.72 -1.64 8.27
N PHE A 50 -9.59 -0.50 8.95
CA PHE A 50 -8.38 0.34 8.91
C PHE A 50 -7.16 -0.26 9.64
N GLY A 51 -7.31 -1.43 10.30
CA GLY A 51 -6.24 -2.07 11.04
C GLY A 51 -5.71 -1.15 12.16
N GLN A 52 -4.38 -1.03 12.27
CA GLN A 52 -3.74 -0.09 13.21
C GLN A 52 -4.02 1.40 12.93
N GLY A 53 -4.69 1.73 11.82
CA GLY A 53 -5.12 3.07 11.47
C GLY A 53 -4.00 3.98 10.96
N LEU A 54 -2.86 3.44 10.54
CA LEU A 54 -1.73 4.24 10.07
C LEU A 54 -2.06 4.99 8.76
N SER A 55 -2.59 4.29 7.76
CA SER A 55 -2.93 4.89 6.46
C SER A 55 -3.98 5.99 6.59
N VAL A 56 -5.13 5.69 7.20
CA VAL A 56 -6.21 6.67 7.42
C VAL A 56 -5.73 7.90 8.18
N ASN A 57 -4.89 7.76 9.23
CA ASN A 57 -4.40 8.90 9.99
C ASN A 57 -3.37 9.74 9.23
N ILE A 58 -2.50 9.11 8.45
CA ILE A 58 -1.58 9.83 7.56
C ILE A 58 -2.36 10.67 6.54
N HIS A 59 -3.38 10.09 5.89
CA HIS A 59 -4.21 10.80 4.92
C HIS A 59 -5.05 11.91 5.57
N ALA A 60 -5.61 11.65 6.76
CA ALA A 60 -6.39 12.63 7.50
C ALA A 60 -5.55 13.80 8.01
N ALA A 61 -4.29 13.55 8.37
CA ALA A 61 -3.36 14.61 8.80
C ALA A 61 -2.87 15.44 7.61
N ALA A 62 -2.63 14.81 6.45
CA ALA A 62 -2.04 15.44 5.28
C ALA A 62 -3.03 16.18 4.39
N SER A 63 -4.33 16.11 4.66
CA SER A 63 -5.36 16.65 3.76
C SER A 63 -6.56 17.17 4.54
N PRO A 64 -7.39 18.03 3.94
CA PRO A 64 -8.63 18.52 4.56
C PRO A 64 -9.81 17.54 4.44
N VAL A 65 -9.54 16.27 4.15
CA VAL A 65 -10.57 15.24 3.98
C VAL A 65 -11.12 14.84 5.35
N ALA A 66 -12.44 14.84 5.50
CA ALA A 66 -13.09 14.29 6.68
C ALA A 66 -13.10 12.76 6.58
N TRP A 67 -12.33 12.10 7.44
CA TRP A 67 -12.17 10.65 7.45
C TRP A 67 -13.06 9.96 8.49
N TYR A 68 -13.66 8.86 8.06
CA TYR A 68 -14.46 7.94 8.86
C TYR A 68 -13.89 6.53 8.69
N GLY A 69 -14.17 5.65 9.65
CA GLY A 69 -13.82 4.25 9.46
C GLY A 69 -14.16 3.39 10.66
N ASN A 70 -14.12 2.08 10.43
CA ASN A 70 -14.28 1.08 11.46
C ASN A 70 -13.15 0.05 11.41
N ASP A 71 -12.81 -0.45 12.59
CA ASP A 71 -12.13 -1.72 12.75
C ASP A 71 -12.78 -2.47 13.91
N PHE A 72 -12.93 -3.78 13.81
CA PHE A 72 -13.58 -4.55 14.88
C PHE A 72 -12.64 -4.69 16.09
N ASN A 73 -11.31 -4.58 15.91
CA ASN A 73 -10.34 -4.72 16.97
C ASN A 73 -10.22 -3.43 17.79
N ALA A 74 -10.69 -3.47 19.04
CA ALA A 74 -10.69 -2.31 19.94
C ALA A 74 -9.30 -1.74 20.24
N GLN A 75 -8.25 -2.58 20.30
CA GLN A 75 -6.89 -2.12 20.53
C GLN A 75 -6.35 -1.33 19.34
N GLN A 76 -6.65 -1.81 18.13
CA GLN A 76 -6.25 -1.13 16.90
C GLN A 76 -6.99 0.20 16.72
N ALA A 77 -8.30 0.22 17.00
CA ALA A 77 -9.09 1.44 17.03
C ALA A 77 -8.57 2.46 18.08
N ALA A 78 -8.16 2.00 19.27
CA ALA A 78 -7.57 2.88 20.27
C ALA A 78 -6.25 3.50 19.82
N ASN A 79 -5.37 2.72 19.15
CA ASN A 79 -4.15 3.26 18.54
C ASN A 79 -4.50 4.29 17.45
N ALA A 80 -5.43 3.96 16.56
CA ALA A 80 -5.87 4.85 15.50
C ALA A 80 -6.44 6.18 16.03
N GLN A 81 -7.24 6.13 17.11
CA GLN A 81 -7.76 7.33 17.78
C GLN A 81 -6.65 8.16 18.44
N THR A 82 -5.62 7.51 18.99
CA THR A 82 -4.44 8.20 19.55
C THR A 82 -3.70 8.98 18.47
N LEU A 83 -3.50 8.37 17.29
CA LEU A 83 -2.87 9.04 16.15
C LEU A 83 -3.74 10.20 15.62
N ALA A 84 -5.06 10.02 15.55
CA ALA A 84 -5.99 11.07 15.13
C ALA A 84 -5.94 12.27 16.08
N ALA A 85 -5.88 12.01 17.39
CA ALA A 85 -5.75 13.05 18.41
C ALA A 85 -4.39 13.77 18.33
N ALA A 86 -3.30 13.03 18.11
CA ALA A 86 -1.96 13.61 17.93
C ALA A 86 -1.87 14.51 16.67
N ALA A 87 -2.55 14.13 15.59
CA ALA A 87 -2.65 14.91 14.37
C ALA A 87 -3.61 16.11 14.49
N GLY A 88 -4.59 16.06 15.40
CA GLY A 88 -5.70 17.02 15.42
C GLY A 88 -6.64 16.92 14.21
N SER A 89 -6.68 15.77 13.53
CA SER A 89 -7.40 15.58 12.25
C SER A 89 -8.92 15.42 12.40
N ASN A 90 -9.41 15.22 13.62
CA ASN A 90 -10.82 14.92 13.92
C ASN A 90 -11.38 13.68 13.17
N ALA A 91 -10.51 12.75 12.74
CA ALA A 91 -10.92 11.52 12.09
C ALA A 91 -11.81 10.66 13.01
N GLN A 92 -12.94 10.17 12.48
CA GLN A 92 -13.92 9.39 13.23
C GLN A 92 -13.67 7.88 13.03
N LEU A 93 -12.72 7.35 13.81
CA LEU A 93 -12.27 5.96 13.72
C LEU A 93 -12.82 5.16 14.90
N LEU A 94 -13.71 4.20 14.63
CA LEU A 94 -14.52 3.55 15.65
C LEU A 94 -14.21 2.05 15.81
N PRO A 95 -14.20 1.52 17.06
CA PRO A 95 -14.16 0.08 17.31
C PRO A 95 -15.54 -0.54 17.00
N ALA A 96 -15.76 -1.01 15.79
CA ALA A 96 -17.04 -1.54 15.35
C ALA A 96 -16.87 -2.62 14.28
N SER A 97 -17.75 -3.63 14.33
CA SER A 97 -17.88 -4.61 13.23
C SER A 97 -18.43 -3.94 11.97
N PHE A 98 -18.30 -4.59 10.81
CA PHE A 98 -18.95 -4.10 9.58
C PHE A 98 -20.47 -4.05 9.75
N ALA A 99 -21.08 -5.06 10.37
CA ALA A 99 -22.51 -5.10 10.65
C ALA A 99 -22.98 -3.91 11.48
N ASP A 100 -22.22 -3.51 12.50
CA ASP A 100 -22.60 -2.38 13.36
C ASP A 100 -22.37 -1.04 12.67
N PHE A 101 -21.20 -0.85 12.04
CA PHE A 101 -20.83 0.42 11.43
C PHE A 101 -21.62 0.73 10.16
N CYS A 102 -21.76 -0.25 9.27
CA CYS A 102 -22.39 -0.07 7.96
C CYS A 102 -23.92 0.14 8.01
N MET A 103 -24.54 -0.15 9.17
CA MET A 103 -25.98 0.01 9.40
C MET A 103 -26.34 1.32 10.11
N ARG A 104 -25.36 2.18 10.36
CA ARG A 104 -25.57 3.48 10.99
C ARG A 104 -26.22 4.48 10.03
N ASP A 105 -27.26 5.15 10.51
CA ASP A 105 -27.97 6.18 9.74
C ASP A 105 -27.33 7.58 9.86
N ASP A 106 -26.38 7.76 10.78
CA ASP A 106 -25.72 9.06 11.03
C ASP A 106 -24.45 9.29 10.21
N LEU A 107 -24.02 8.29 9.41
CA LEU A 107 -22.86 8.41 8.54
C LEU A 107 -23.19 9.28 7.30
N PRO A 108 -22.27 10.14 6.85
CA PRO A 108 -22.46 10.92 5.64
C PRO A 108 -22.41 10.04 4.39
N GLN A 109 -22.65 10.63 3.23
CA GLN A 109 -22.20 10.05 1.97
C GLN A 109 -20.73 10.41 1.71
N PHE A 110 -20.00 9.53 1.04
CA PHE A 110 -18.57 9.62 0.82
C PHE A 110 -18.23 9.87 -0.65
N ASP A 111 -17.22 10.72 -0.88
CA ASP A 111 -16.58 10.85 -2.19
C ASP A 111 -15.62 9.67 -2.46
N PHE A 112 -15.08 9.08 -1.39
CA PHE A 112 -14.15 7.97 -1.45
C PHE A 112 -14.43 6.93 -0.37
N ILE A 113 -14.58 5.67 -0.75
CA ILE A 113 -14.63 4.55 0.18
C ILE A 113 -13.47 3.63 -0.14
N ALA A 114 -12.77 3.13 0.86
CA ALA A 114 -11.58 2.34 0.67
C ALA A 114 -11.58 1.11 1.57
N MET A 115 -11.12 -0.02 1.03
CA MET A 115 -10.84 -1.21 1.81
C MET A 115 -9.61 -1.94 1.26
N HIS A 116 -8.60 -2.14 2.12
CA HIS A 116 -7.36 -2.81 1.76
C HIS A 116 -7.18 -4.11 2.55
N GLY A 117 -6.93 -5.23 1.86
CA GLY A 117 -6.76 -6.53 2.54
C GLY A 117 -8.02 -7.04 3.27
N ILE A 118 -9.21 -6.55 2.91
CA ILE A 118 -10.48 -6.93 3.57
C ILE A 118 -11.29 -7.91 2.72
N TRP A 119 -11.56 -7.57 1.47
CA TRP A 119 -12.59 -8.22 0.65
C TRP A 119 -12.47 -9.75 0.58
N SER A 120 -11.25 -10.26 0.34
CA SER A 120 -11.02 -11.70 0.23
C SER A 120 -11.05 -12.44 1.56
N TRP A 121 -10.96 -11.76 2.72
CA TRP A 121 -10.79 -12.37 4.04
C TRP A 121 -12.03 -12.29 4.93
N VAL A 122 -13.09 -11.63 4.45
CA VAL A 122 -14.36 -11.52 5.16
C VAL A 122 -15.36 -12.59 4.72
N SER A 123 -16.33 -12.90 5.57
CA SER A 123 -17.43 -13.82 5.25
C SER A 123 -18.33 -13.27 4.12
N ALA A 124 -19.09 -14.16 3.47
CA ALA A 124 -20.05 -13.75 2.43
C ALA A 124 -21.12 -12.78 2.98
N GLU A 125 -21.51 -12.94 4.25
CA GLU A 125 -22.41 -12.02 4.94
C GLU A 125 -21.80 -10.61 5.05
N ASN A 126 -20.55 -10.51 5.52
CA ASN A 126 -19.84 -9.24 5.58
C ASN A 126 -19.61 -8.62 4.19
N ARG A 127 -19.32 -9.41 3.14
CA ARG A 127 -19.27 -8.88 1.76
C ARG A 127 -20.61 -8.26 1.33
N ASN A 128 -21.73 -8.89 1.66
CA ASN A 128 -23.05 -8.34 1.35
C ASN A 128 -23.35 -7.05 2.13
N ILE A 129 -22.97 -6.98 3.42
CA ILE A 129 -23.09 -5.77 4.25
C ILE A 129 -22.27 -4.63 3.66
N ILE A 130 -21.01 -4.89 3.34
CA ILE A 130 -20.09 -3.92 2.74
C ILE A 130 -20.61 -3.44 1.38
N ARG A 131 -21.07 -4.36 0.51
CA ARG A 131 -21.66 -3.99 -0.79
C ARG A 131 -22.84 -3.05 -0.61
N GLY A 132 -23.76 -3.38 0.30
CA GLY A 132 -24.92 -2.54 0.60
C GLY A 132 -24.53 -1.18 1.18
N PHE A 133 -23.47 -1.09 1.98
CA PHE A 133 -22.94 0.18 2.48
C PHE A 133 -22.42 1.07 1.35
N VAL A 134 -21.57 0.52 0.47
CA VAL A 134 -21.06 1.24 -0.71
C VAL A 134 -22.22 1.70 -1.61
N GLU A 135 -23.24 0.86 -1.78
CA GLU A 135 -24.41 1.19 -2.57
C GLU A 135 -25.17 2.42 -2.03
N ARG A 136 -25.35 2.52 -0.71
CA ARG A 136 -26.09 3.61 -0.06
C ARG A 136 -25.26 4.88 0.16
N HIS A 137 -23.98 4.73 0.54
CA HIS A 137 -23.16 5.84 1.03
C HIS A 137 -22.17 6.38 0.01
N LEU A 138 -21.88 5.69 -1.10
CA LEU A 138 -21.01 6.26 -2.13
C LEU A 138 -21.78 7.27 -3.00
N LYS A 139 -21.32 8.53 -3.04
CA LYS A 139 -21.93 9.58 -3.87
C LYS A 139 -21.87 9.25 -5.35
N ILE A 140 -22.72 9.91 -6.15
CA ILE A 140 -22.52 9.98 -7.61
C ILE A 140 -21.20 10.72 -7.86
N GLY A 141 -20.35 10.17 -8.73
CA GLY A 141 -18.97 10.58 -8.95
C GLY A 141 -17.98 10.00 -7.93
N GLY A 142 -18.47 9.39 -6.84
CA GLY A 142 -17.63 8.80 -5.80
C GLY A 142 -16.89 7.55 -6.26
N VAL A 143 -15.74 7.29 -5.62
CA VAL A 143 -14.83 6.20 -5.95
C VAL A 143 -14.71 5.20 -4.81
N LEU A 144 -14.86 3.92 -5.12
CA LEU A 144 -14.47 2.80 -4.28
C LEU A 144 -13.06 2.35 -4.66
N TYR A 145 -12.15 2.31 -3.69
CA TYR A 145 -10.93 1.53 -3.75
C TYR A 145 -11.16 0.17 -3.08
N VAL A 146 -10.84 -0.91 -3.78
CA VAL A 146 -10.86 -2.27 -3.22
C VAL A 146 -9.64 -3.05 -3.68
N SER A 147 -9.00 -3.74 -2.73
CA SER A 147 -7.96 -4.72 -3.05
C SER A 147 -8.40 -6.12 -2.65
N TYR A 148 -8.03 -7.12 -3.45
CA TYR A 148 -8.48 -8.49 -3.28
C TYR A 148 -7.51 -9.49 -3.93
N ASN A 149 -7.42 -10.68 -3.34
CA ASN A 149 -6.81 -11.83 -3.98
C ASN A 149 -7.66 -12.26 -5.17
N THR A 150 -7.02 -12.56 -6.31
CA THR A 150 -7.71 -12.91 -7.55
C THR A 150 -7.23 -14.22 -8.15
N GLN A 151 -8.10 -14.81 -8.95
CA GLN A 151 -7.73 -15.83 -9.92
C GLN A 151 -7.17 -15.15 -11.20
N PRO A 152 -6.28 -15.81 -11.96
CA PRO A 152 -5.83 -17.20 -11.83
C PRO A 152 -4.65 -17.42 -10.87
N GLY A 153 -3.96 -16.37 -10.41
CA GLY A 153 -2.69 -16.51 -9.67
C GLY A 153 -2.77 -17.29 -8.35
N TRP A 154 -3.94 -17.33 -7.72
CA TRP A 154 -4.19 -18.18 -6.56
C TRP A 154 -4.69 -19.59 -6.87
N ALA A 155 -5.26 -19.83 -8.05
CA ALA A 155 -6.04 -21.03 -8.36
C ALA A 155 -5.29 -22.33 -8.07
N ALA A 156 -4.01 -22.40 -8.47
CA ALA A 156 -3.18 -23.57 -8.24
C ALA A 156 -2.86 -23.82 -6.76
N TYR A 157 -2.84 -22.80 -5.90
CA TYR A 157 -2.53 -22.94 -4.47
C TYR A 157 -3.76 -23.23 -3.61
N MET A 158 -4.97 -22.91 -4.10
CA MET A 158 -6.22 -23.08 -3.34
C MET A 158 -6.40 -24.49 -2.74
N PRO A 159 -6.15 -25.60 -3.48
CA PRO A 159 -6.32 -26.95 -2.93
C PRO A 159 -5.34 -27.26 -1.80
N LEU A 160 -4.09 -26.79 -1.91
CA LEU A 160 -3.09 -26.96 -0.85
C LEU A 160 -3.53 -26.17 0.40
N ARG A 161 -3.96 -24.92 0.24
CA ARG A 161 -4.46 -24.10 1.35
C ARG A 161 -5.61 -24.77 2.10
N ASP A 162 -6.62 -25.30 1.39
CA ASP A 162 -7.75 -26.04 2.01
C ASP A 162 -7.24 -27.23 2.82
N LEU A 163 -6.27 -27.98 2.29
CA LEU A 163 -5.68 -29.10 3.00
C LEU A 163 -4.93 -28.67 4.27
N LEU A 164 -4.16 -27.56 4.21
CA LEU A 164 -3.48 -27.00 5.38
C LEU A 164 -4.46 -26.56 6.46
N LEU A 165 -5.56 -25.90 6.07
CA LEU A 165 -6.62 -25.47 6.98
C LEU A 165 -7.31 -26.66 7.66
N ARG A 166 -7.66 -27.71 6.90
CA ARG A 166 -8.23 -28.93 7.46
C ARG A 166 -7.29 -29.59 8.46
N HIS A 167 -6.00 -29.62 8.16
CA HIS A 167 -5.00 -30.14 9.10
C HIS A 167 -4.92 -29.24 10.35
N PHE A 168 -4.88 -27.93 10.17
CA PHE A 168 -4.84 -26.94 11.24
C PHE A 168 -6.01 -27.15 12.23
N ASP A 169 -7.22 -27.42 11.72
CA ASP A 169 -8.46 -27.64 12.50
C ASP A 169 -8.69 -29.08 13.01
N MET A 170 -7.72 -29.99 12.82
CA MET A 170 -7.86 -31.35 13.34
C MET A 170 -7.98 -31.40 14.87
N PRO A 171 -8.77 -32.32 15.44
CA PRO A 171 -8.86 -32.51 16.89
C PRO A 171 -7.51 -32.79 17.56
N SER A 172 -6.56 -33.41 16.86
CA SER A 172 -5.19 -33.64 17.34
C SER A 172 -4.37 -32.36 17.56
N ASN A 173 -4.89 -31.22 17.10
CA ASN A 173 -4.31 -29.90 17.28
C ASN A 173 -5.09 -29.04 18.29
N GLU A 174 -6.15 -29.58 18.90
CA GLU A 174 -6.86 -28.90 19.99
C GLU A 174 -5.92 -28.68 21.18
N GLY A 175 -5.97 -27.47 21.76
CA GLY A 175 -5.12 -27.05 22.88
C GLY A 175 -3.75 -26.49 22.50
N LYS A 176 -3.34 -26.57 21.23
CA LYS A 176 -2.11 -25.93 20.72
C LYS A 176 -2.35 -24.46 20.36
N GLY A 177 -1.32 -23.62 20.51
CA GLY A 177 -1.35 -22.24 20.03
C GLY A 177 -1.33 -22.14 18.50
N SER A 178 -1.83 -21.04 17.93
CA SER A 178 -1.95 -20.86 16.47
C SER A 178 -0.61 -21.07 15.73
N ALA A 179 0.51 -20.58 16.28
CA ALA A 179 1.83 -20.78 15.69
C ALA A 179 2.24 -22.27 15.61
N GLU A 180 2.00 -23.04 16.68
CA GLU A 180 2.32 -24.48 16.70
C GLU A 180 1.44 -25.28 15.74
N ARG A 181 0.16 -24.88 15.60
CA ARG A 181 -0.76 -25.48 14.64
C ARG A 181 -0.33 -25.19 13.19
N ILE A 182 0.16 -23.98 12.90
CA ILE A 182 0.74 -23.62 11.59
C ILE A 182 1.97 -24.48 11.31
N ASP A 183 2.89 -24.60 12.26
CA ASP A 183 4.09 -25.43 12.10
C ASP A 183 3.74 -26.89 11.82
N ALA A 184 2.74 -27.43 12.52
CA ALA A 184 2.25 -28.79 12.28
C ALA A 184 1.64 -28.95 10.88
N ALA A 185 0.89 -27.96 10.38
CA ALA A 185 0.32 -27.99 9.03
C ALA A 185 1.40 -27.90 7.94
N LEU A 186 2.44 -27.07 8.15
CA LEU A 186 3.58 -26.99 7.23
C LEU A 186 4.39 -28.29 7.20
N ALA A 187 4.65 -28.90 8.37
CA ALA A 187 5.32 -30.20 8.44
C ALA A 187 4.51 -31.32 7.77
N PHE A 188 3.18 -31.28 7.90
CA PHE A 188 2.29 -32.18 7.18
C PHE A 188 2.40 -31.98 5.66
N ALA A 189 2.47 -30.73 5.19
CA ALA A 189 2.67 -30.41 3.78
C ALA A 189 4.01 -30.96 3.25
N ASP A 190 5.10 -30.79 4.01
CA ASP A 190 6.40 -31.35 3.66
C ASP A 190 6.33 -32.87 3.51
N GLY A 191 5.68 -33.55 4.46
CA GLY A 191 5.45 -35.00 4.41
C GLY A 191 4.67 -35.43 3.17
N LEU A 192 3.63 -34.68 2.80
CA LEU A 192 2.86 -34.93 1.58
C LEU A 192 3.73 -34.76 0.33
N PHE A 193 4.48 -33.66 0.21
CA PHE A 193 5.30 -33.37 -0.97
C PHE A 193 6.46 -34.36 -1.13
N ALA A 194 7.00 -34.90 -0.03
CA ALA A 194 8.00 -35.97 -0.07
C ALA A 194 7.49 -37.27 -0.72
N THR A 195 6.17 -37.49 -0.76
CA THR A 195 5.57 -38.63 -1.50
C THR A 195 5.52 -38.43 -3.01
N ASN A 196 5.95 -37.27 -3.52
CA ASN A 196 5.90 -36.86 -4.93
C ASN A 196 4.50 -37.04 -5.56
N PRO A 197 3.44 -36.42 -4.98
CA PRO A 197 2.08 -36.60 -5.44
C PRO A 197 1.91 -36.04 -6.86
N VAL A 198 0.97 -36.61 -7.63
CA VAL A 198 0.66 -36.14 -9.00
C VAL A 198 0.30 -34.65 -9.03
N TYR A 199 -0.29 -34.12 -7.94
CA TYR A 199 -0.53 -32.68 -7.78
C TYR A 199 0.76 -31.84 -7.87
N ALA A 200 1.85 -32.26 -7.25
CA ALA A 200 3.14 -31.57 -7.32
C ALA A 200 3.77 -31.71 -8.72
N GLN A 201 3.56 -32.84 -9.39
CA GLN A 201 4.00 -33.04 -10.79
C GLN A 201 3.26 -32.11 -11.76
N ALA A 202 1.95 -31.90 -11.53
CA ALA A 202 1.13 -30.98 -12.32
C ALA A 202 1.39 -29.50 -11.98
N ASN A 203 1.93 -29.21 -10.79
CA ASN A 203 2.22 -27.86 -10.30
C ASN A 203 3.67 -27.77 -9.79
N PRO A 204 4.68 -27.82 -10.68
CA PRO A 204 6.09 -27.96 -10.28
C PRO A 204 6.61 -26.79 -9.43
N PHE A 205 6.04 -25.59 -9.59
CA PHE A 205 6.37 -24.40 -8.79
C PHE A 205 5.86 -24.45 -7.34
N MET A 206 4.97 -25.39 -7.01
CA MET A 206 4.31 -25.45 -5.72
C MET A 206 5.28 -25.78 -4.58
N GLN A 207 6.32 -26.58 -4.86
CA GLN A 207 7.32 -26.94 -3.86
C GLN A 207 8.18 -25.74 -3.47
N GLU A 208 8.64 -24.95 -4.45
CA GLU A 208 9.36 -23.71 -4.18
C GLU A 208 8.49 -22.70 -3.42
N ARG A 209 7.21 -22.58 -3.82
CA ARG A 209 6.24 -21.75 -3.11
C ARG A 209 6.07 -22.17 -1.64
N LEU A 210 6.00 -23.47 -1.34
CA LEU A 210 5.92 -23.97 0.03
C LEU A 210 7.16 -23.60 0.85
N GLU A 211 8.35 -23.70 0.26
CA GLU A 211 9.60 -23.28 0.91
C GLU A 211 9.65 -21.77 1.18
N LEU A 212 9.09 -20.94 0.29
CA LEU A 212 8.95 -19.50 0.53
C LEU A 212 7.96 -19.20 1.65
N VAL A 213 6.82 -19.91 1.68
CA VAL A 213 5.79 -19.78 2.74
C VAL A 213 6.40 -20.11 4.11
N LYS A 214 7.21 -21.17 4.22
CA LYS A 214 7.87 -21.58 5.47
C LYS A 214 8.81 -20.54 6.06
N LYS A 215 9.36 -19.64 5.23
CA LYS A 215 10.25 -18.55 5.66
C LYS A 215 9.52 -17.33 6.20
N GLN A 216 8.21 -17.24 6.00
CA GLN A 216 7.42 -16.12 6.48
C GLN A 216 7.18 -16.20 8.00
N SER A 217 6.86 -15.05 8.60
CA SER A 217 6.47 -15.02 10.00
C SER A 217 5.16 -15.80 10.20
N ARG A 218 5.02 -16.49 11.34
CA ARG A 218 3.78 -17.20 11.67
C ARG A 218 2.60 -16.23 11.77
N HIS A 219 2.89 -14.97 12.12
CA HIS A 219 1.92 -13.88 12.10
C HIS A 219 1.34 -13.65 10.71
N TYR A 220 2.21 -13.46 9.70
CA TYR A 220 1.76 -13.31 8.31
C TYR A 220 0.99 -14.55 7.82
N LEU A 221 1.50 -15.75 8.15
CA LEU A 221 0.86 -16.99 7.72
C LEU A 221 -0.55 -17.16 8.30
N ALA A 222 -0.75 -16.80 9.56
CA ALA A 222 -2.05 -16.87 10.21
C ALA A 222 -3.10 -16.05 9.44
N HIS A 223 -2.78 -14.81 9.08
CA HIS A 223 -3.70 -13.90 8.39
C HIS A 223 -3.88 -14.24 6.90
N GLU A 224 -2.80 -14.59 6.19
CA GLU A 224 -2.85 -14.83 4.75
C GLU A 224 -3.38 -16.24 4.40
N TYR A 225 -2.88 -17.27 5.09
CA TYR A 225 -3.10 -18.67 4.71
C TYR A 225 -4.06 -19.42 5.61
N PHE A 226 -4.14 -19.08 6.90
CA PHE A 226 -4.92 -19.83 7.89
C PHE A 226 -6.17 -19.11 8.41
N ASN A 227 -6.55 -17.98 7.81
CA ASN A 227 -7.86 -17.38 8.05
C ASN A 227 -8.96 -18.31 7.51
N ARG A 228 -9.99 -18.56 8.32
CA ARG A 228 -11.09 -19.47 7.98
C ARG A 228 -11.86 -18.99 6.76
N ASN A 229 -12.15 -17.69 6.71
CA ASN A 229 -12.82 -17.08 5.57
C ASN A 229 -11.75 -16.59 4.59
N TRP A 230 -11.75 -17.15 3.39
CA TRP A 230 -10.91 -16.67 2.30
C TRP A 230 -11.52 -17.01 0.96
N HIS A 231 -11.56 -16.04 0.06
CA HIS A 231 -12.11 -16.22 -1.28
C HIS A 231 -11.39 -15.34 -2.30
N ALA A 232 -10.88 -15.96 -3.36
CA ALA A 232 -10.23 -15.28 -4.47
C ALA A 232 -11.23 -15.11 -5.63
N GLU A 233 -11.83 -13.92 -5.71
CA GLU A 233 -12.77 -13.55 -6.78
C GLU A 233 -12.01 -13.36 -8.09
N SER A 234 -12.61 -13.73 -9.22
CA SER A 234 -12.08 -13.28 -10.52
C SER A 234 -12.40 -11.80 -10.74
N PHE A 235 -11.69 -11.14 -11.66
CA PHE A 235 -12.07 -9.77 -12.07
C PHE A 235 -13.52 -9.70 -12.59
N ALA A 236 -13.98 -10.72 -13.33
CA ALA A 236 -15.33 -10.75 -13.87
C ALA A 236 -16.39 -10.78 -12.75
N ASP A 237 -16.20 -11.64 -11.74
CA ASP A 237 -17.10 -11.71 -10.59
C ASP A 237 -17.11 -10.40 -9.80
N MET A 238 -15.94 -9.77 -9.64
CA MET A 238 -15.86 -8.43 -9.02
C MET A 238 -16.61 -7.37 -9.83
N ALA A 239 -16.51 -7.42 -11.16
CA ALA A 239 -17.25 -6.51 -12.03
C ALA A 239 -18.77 -6.70 -11.89
N ASP A 240 -19.25 -7.94 -11.80
CA ASP A 240 -20.67 -8.23 -11.58
C ASP A 240 -21.16 -7.74 -10.21
N ILE A 241 -20.36 -7.92 -9.15
CA ILE A 241 -20.69 -7.48 -7.80
C ILE A 241 -20.82 -5.95 -7.74
N TRP A 242 -19.86 -5.21 -8.30
CA TRP A 242 -19.85 -3.75 -8.21
C TRP A 242 -20.80 -3.09 -9.21
N SER A 243 -20.97 -3.67 -10.41
CA SER A 243 -22.02 -3.22 -11.33
C SER A 243 -23.41 -3.40 -10.75
N GLY A 244 -23.65 -4.47 -9.99
CA GLY A 244 -24.87 -4.67 -9.22
C GLY A 244 -25.13 -3.59 -8.15
N ALA A 245 -24.09 -2.86 -7.71
CA ALA A 245 -24.19 -1.72 -6.81
C ALA A 245 -24.18 -0.35 -7.55
N GLY A 246 -24.20 -0.37 -8.89
CA GLY A 246 -24.18 0.82 -9.76
C GLY A 246 -22.79 1.45 -9.92
N LEU A 247 -21.73 0.67 -9.75
CA LEU A 247 -20.34 1.10 -9.97
C LEU A 247 -19.78 0.48 -11.25
N GLU A 248 -18.79 1.14 -11.80
CA GLU A 248 -18.06 0.72 -12.99
C GLU A 248 -16.56 0.67 -12.71
N PHE A 249 -15.86 -0.30 -13.30
CA PHE A 249 -14.40 -0.32 -13.24
C PHE A 249 -13.83 0.97 -13.87
N ALA A 250 -13.07 1.73 -13.09
CA ALA A 250 -12.38 2.93 -13.58
C ALA A 250 -11.00 2.54 -14.10
N CYS A 251 -10.11 2.11 -13.20
CA CYS A 251 -8.74 1.75 -13.53
C CYS A 251 -8.04 1.02 -12.37
N SER A 252 -6.83 0.47 -12.62
CA SER A 252 -5.99 -0.07 -11.57
C SER A 252 -5.43 1.06 -10.69
N ALA A 253 -5.39 0.83 -9.38
CA ALA A 253 -4.70 1.67 -8.41
C ALA A 253 -3.20 1.32 -8.28
N ASP A 254 -2.78 0.19 -8.86
CA ASP A 254 -1.38 -0.18 -8.98
C ASP A 254 -0.80 0.39 -10.28
N PHE A 255 -0.10 1.52 -10.18
CA PHE A 255 0.40 2.25 -11.35
C PHE A 255 1.45 1.48 -12.17
N ARG A 256 2.03 0.41 -11.61
CA ARG A 256 2.88 -0.52 -12.37
C ARG A 256 2.09 -1.24 -13.47
N ASP A 257 0.78 -1.40 -13.30
CA ASP A 257 -0.07 -2.10 -14.27
C ASP A 257 -0.19 -1.37 -15.60
N TYR A 258 0.08 -0.05 -15.64
CA TYR A 258 -0.05 0.79 -16.83
C TYR A 258 1.10 0.63 -17.81
N LEU A 259 2.25 0.09 -17.37
CA LEU A 259 3.39 -0.14 -18.27
C LEU A 259 3.24 -1.49 -18.98
N ASP A 260 2.31 -1.57 -19.93
CA ASP A 260 2.06 -2.80 -20.71
C ASP A 260 3.32 -3.32 -21.42
N MET A 261 4.20 -2.42 -21.86
CA MET A 261 5.47 -2.77 -22.49
C MET A 261 6.40 -3.56 -21.57
N ALA A 262 6.25 -3.38 -20.26
CA ALA A 262 7.02 -4.04 -19.22
C ALA A 262 6.32 -5.32 -18.71
N ASN A 263 4.99 -5.33 -18.70
CA ASN A 263 4.20 -6.44 -18.14
C ASN A 263 3.83 -7.50 -19.18
N LEU A 264 3.78 -7.17 -20.46
CA LEU A 264 3.26 -8.02 -21.53
C LEU A 264 4.26 -8.13 -22.69
N THR A 265 4.28 -9.27 -23.38
CA THR A 265 5.03 -9.42 -24.65
C THR A 265 4.35 -8.65 -25.79
N PRO A 266 5.05 -8.37 -26.90
CA PRO A 266 4.44 -7.76 -28.08
C PRO A 266 3.19 -8.50 -28.60
N GLU A 267 3.23 -9.84 -28.60
CA GLU A 267 2.13 -10.69 -29.05
C GLU A 267 0.93 -10.61 -28.09
N GLN A 268 1.19 -10.59 -26.78
CA GLN A 268 0.16 -10.42 -25.75
C GLN A 268 -0.53 -9.05 -25.88
N ARG A 269 0.23 -7.97 -26.08
CA ARG A 269 -0.33 -6.64 -26.33
C ARG A 269 -1.19 -6.59 -27.59
N ALA A 270 -0.70 -7.18 -28.68
CA ALA A 270 -1.46 -7.25 -29.93
C ALA A 270 -2.78 -8.03 -29.76
N PHE A 271 -2.75 -9.16 -29.03
CA PHE A 271 -3.95 -9.92 -28.70
C PHE A 271 -4.93 -9.11 -27.84
N SER A 272 -4.43 -8.48 -26.77
CA SER A 272 -5.24 -7.67 -25.84
C SER A 272 -5.91 -6.47 -26.54
N ALA A 273 -5.20 -5.82 -27.46
CA ALA A 273 -5.72 -4.70 -28.25
C ALA A 273 -6.88 -5.09 -29.18
N GLY A 274 -6.98 -6.37 -29.57
CA GLY A 274 -8.09 -6.89 -30.39
C GLY A 274 -9.36 -7.22 -29.63
N ILE A 275 -9.35 -7.15 -28.29
CA ILE A 275 -10.53 -7.40 -27.45
C ILE A 275 -11.27 -6.09 -27.26
N GLU A 276 -12.52 -5.95 -27.73
CA GLU A 276 -13.30 -4.72 -27.58
C GLU A 276 -13.84 -4.53 -26.15
N ASP A 277 -14.37 -5.60 -25.55
CA ASP A 277 -14.93 -5.60 -24.20
C ASP A 277 -13.83 -5.31 -23.16
N ARG A 278 -13.97 -4.18 -22.46
CA ARG A 278 -12.99 -3.72 -21.48
C ARG A 278 -12.87 -4.66 -20.27
N HIS A 279 -13.97 -5.30 -19.86
CA HIS A 279 -13.98 -6.22 -18.71
C HIS A 279 -13.31 -7.54 -19.09
N LEU A 280 -13.63 -8.09 -20.27
CA LEU A 280 -12.95 -9.27 -20.78
C LEU A 280 -11.45 -9.01 -20.95
N ARG A 281 -11.06 -7.82 -21.42
CA ARG A 281 -9.64 -7.44 -21.55
C ARG A 281 -8.91 -7.50 -20.21
N GLN A 282 -9.53 -7.08 -19.11
CA GLN A 282 -8.96 -7.20 -17.76
C GLN A 282 -8.83 -8.66 -17.33
N SER A 283 -9.86 -9.48 -17.52
CA SER A 283 -9.77 -10.92 -17.23
C SER A 283 -8.67 -11.61 -18.04
N VAL A 284 -8.53 -11.29 -19.32
CA VAL A 284 -7.44 -11.82 -20.17
C VAL A 284 -6.08 -11.37 -19.66
N ARG A 285 -5.93 -10.10 -19.27
CA ARG A 285 -4.70 -9.59 -18.68
C ARG A 285 -4.32 -10.38 -17.43
N ASP A 286 -5.28 -10.69 -16.56
CA ASP A 286 -5.02 -11.47 -15.34
C ASP A 286 -4.40 -12.85 -15.65
N PHE A 287 -4.77 -13.47 -16.76
CA PHE A 287 -4.11 -14.70 -17.24
C PHE A 287 -2.71 -14.45 -17.79
N MET A 288 -2.49 -13.35 -18.52
CA MET A 288 -1.17 -13.03 -19.10
C MET A 288 -0.10 -12.78 -18.05
N VAL A 289 -0.47 -12.15 -16.92
CA VAL A 289 0.47 -11.81 -15.84
C VAL A 289 0.35 -12.73 -14.62
N ASN A 290 -0.51 -13.77 -14.70
CA ASN A 290 -0.85 -14.65 -13.60
C ASN A 290 -1.21 -13.88 -12.31
N GLN A 291 -2.12 -12.91 -12.44
CA GLN A 291 -2.45 -11.94 -11.40
C GLN A 291 -2.87 -12.64 -10.11
N GLN A 292 -2.23 -12.28 -9.00
CA GLN A 292 -2.54 -12.84 -7.67
C GLN A 292 -3.32 -11.86 -6.79
N PHE A 293 -3.07 -10.56 -6.93
CA PHE A 293 -3.65 -9.55 -6.05
C PHE A 293 -3.94 -8.27 -6.81
N ARG A 294 -5.21 -7.88 -6.86
CA ARG A 294 -5.68 -6.67 -7.55
C ARG A 294 -5.93 -5.54 -6.57
N ARG A 295 -5.80 -4.32 -7.08
CA ARG A 295 -6.03 -3.05 -6.38
C ARG A 295 -6.71 -2.15 -7.40
N ASP A 296 -8.01 -1.98 -7.27
CA ASP A 296 -8.82 -1.38 -8.32
C ASP A 296 -9.62 -0.18 -7.79
N TYR A 297 -9.75 0.84 -8.63
CA TYR A 297 -10.70 1.92 -8.45
C TYR A 297 -11.98 1.64 -9.25
N TRP A 298 -13.12 1.74 -8.58
CA TRP A 298 -14.46 1.61 -9.14
C TRP A 298 -15.21 2.91 -8.90
N VAL A 299 -15.96 3.41 -9.88
CA VAL A 299 -16.59 4.73 -9.80
C VAL A 299 -18.09 4.64 -10.06
N ARG A 300 -18.88 5.47 -9.36
CA ARG A 300 -20.31 5.62 -9.63
C ARG A 300 -20.52 6.75 -10.65
N GLY A 301 -21.01 6.44 -11.84
CA GLY A 301 -21.34 7.46 -12.86
C GLY A 301 -20.11 8.13 -13.48
N ALA A 302 -19.18 7.32 -13.98
CA ALA A 302 -17.95 7.78 -14.64
C ALA A 302 -18.23 8.86 -15.70
N GLN A 303 -17.43 9.92 -15.70
CA GLN A 303 -17.48 10.96 -16.73
C GLN A 303 -16.24 10.85 -17.62
N GLN A 304 -16.47 10.65 -18.92
CA GLN A 304 -15.41 10.63 -19.92
C GLN A 304 -15.04 12.07 -20.31
N LEU A 305 -13.75 12.37 -20.32
CA LEU A 305 -13.24 13.64 -20.81
C LEU A 305 -13.22 13.63 -22.35
N ASP A 306 -13.59 14.76 -22.96
CA ASP A 306 -13.34 14.92 -24.39
C ASP A 306 -11.82 14.96 -24.67
N PRO A 307 -11.36 14.64 -25.89
CA PRO A 307 -9.93 14.52 -26.17
C PRO A 307 -9.10 15.76 -25.84
N SER A 308 -9.65 16.96 -25.98
CA SER A 308 -8.92 18.20 -25.70
C SER A 308 -8.79 18.46 -24.20
N THR A 309 -9.87 18.25 -23.45
CA THR A 309 -9.85 18.34 -21.99
C THR A 309 -8.96 17.25 -21.40
N HIS A 310 -9.02 16.02 -21.91
CA HIS A 310 -8.15 14.93 -21.46
C HIS A 310 -6.66 15.30 -21.56
N GLN A 311 -6.21 15.80 -22.72
CA GLN A 311 -4.81 16.21 -22.89
C GLN A 311 -4.41 17.35 -21.94
N ALA A 312 -5.29 18.33 -21.74
CA ALA A 312 -5.05 19.43 -20.81
C ALA A 312 -4.98 18.96 -19.34
N THR A 313 -5.94 18.11 -18.91
CA THR A 313 -5.98 17.53 -17.57
C THR A 313 -4.74 16.70 -17.29
N LEU A 314 -4.30 15.90 -18.26
CA LEU A 314 -3.10 15.07 -18.13
C LEU A 314 -1.85 15.92 -18.00
N ALA A 315 -1.69 16.94 -18.85
CA ALA A 315 -0.54 17.85 -18.79
C ALA A 315 -0.46 18.63 -17.47
N GLN A 316 -1.58 18.86 -16.78
CA GLN A 316 -1.61 19.58 -15.49
C GLN A 316 -1.31 18.69 -14.27
N GLN A 317 -1.24 17.37 -14.42
CA GLN A 317 -0.92 16.49 -13.29
C GLN A 317 0.48 16.77 -12.78
N ARG A 318 0.63 16.93 -11.47
CA ARG A 318 1.89 17.27 -10.81
C ARG A 318 2.50 16.07 -10.11
N VAL A 319 3.82 15.94 -10.20
CA VAL A 319 4.58 14.87 -9.55
C VAL A 319 5.85 15.39 -8.90
N VAL A 320 6.34 14.65 -7.91
CA VAL A 320 7.58 14.93 -7.18
C VAL A 320 8.31 13.62 -6.88
N LEU A 321 9.65 13.66 -6.79
CA LEU A 321 10.43 12.51 -6.36
C LEU A 321 10.32 12.28 -4.85
N LEU A 322 10.26 11.01 -4.47
CA LEU A 322 10.29 10.56 -3.06
C LEU A 322 11.70 10.21 -2.59
N ASN A 323 12.65 10.05 -3.51
CA ASN A 323 14.03 9.64 -3.24
C ASN A 323 14.99 10.58 -3.97
N HIS A 324 16.22 10.67 -3.46
CA HIS A 324 17.28 11.38 -4.16
C HIS A 324 17.49 10.76 -5.56
N PRO A 325 17.67 11.54 -6.64
CA PRO A 325 17.79 11.05 -8.02
C PRO A 325 18.76 9.88 -8.19
N ASP A 326 19.95 9.97 -7.58
CA ASP A 326 20.98 8.93 -7.65
C ASP A 326 20.62 7.60 -6.98
N LYS A 327 19.56 7.56 -6.16
CA LYS A 327 19.09 6.34 -5.48
C LYS A 327 17.94 5.67 -6.22
N ILE A 328 17.46 6.24 -7.32
CA ILE A 328 16.38 5.64 -8.10
C ILE A 328 16.97 4.46 -8.89
N PRO A 329 16.54 3.21 -8.61
CA PRO A 329 17.11 2.05 -9.28
C PRO A 329 16.64 1.98 -10.73
N MET A 330 17.58 1.78 -11.66
CA MET A 330 17.27 1.49 -13.08
C MET A 330 16.86 0.04 -13.31
N MET A 331 16.92 -0.81 -12.28
CA MET A 331 16.46 -2.19 -12.33
C MET A 331 15.34 -2.36 -11.31
N LEU A 332 14.15 -2.72 -11.79
CA LEU A 332 12.98 -2.94 -10.97
C LEU A 332 12.57 -4.40 -11.02
N LYS A 333 12.15 -4.95 -9.88
CA LYS A 333 11.49 -6.26 -9.82
C LYS A 333 10.00 -6.07 -10.09
N THR A 334 9.48 -6.78 -11.09
CA THR A 334 8.04 -6.91 -11.33
C THR A 334 7.54 -8.31 -10.97
N VAL A 335 6.23 -8.53 -11.06
CA VAL A 335 5.60 -9.83 -10.74
C VAL A 335 6.15 -10.97 -11.61
N ALA A 336 6.48 -10.68 -12.87
CA ALA A 336 6.94 -11.69 -13.82
C ALA A 336 8.48 -11.74 -13.94
N THR A 337 9.16 -10.59 -13.94
CA THR A 337 10.61 -10.51 -14.23
C THR A 337 11.28 -9.29 -13.60
N GLU A 338 12.61 -9.28 -13.56
CA GLU A 338 13.39 -8.04 -13.44
C GLU A 338 13.32 -7.25 -14.76
N ILE A 339 13.15 -5.94 -14.65
CA ILE A 339 13.03 -5.03 -15.78
C ILE A 339 14.05 -3.93 -15.62
N THR A 340 14.87 -3.75 -16.64
CA THR A 340 15.80 -2.63 -16.73
C THR A 340 15.10 -1.46 -17.41
N LEU A 341 14.93 -0.38 -16.68
CA LEU A 341 14.42 0.90 -17.16
C LEU A 341 15.37 1.47 -18.23
N ASN A 342 14.82 2.01 -19.32
CA ASN A 342 15.64 2.59 -20.38
C ASN A 342 16.21 3.95 -19.94
N PRO A 343 17.54 4.10 -19.77
CA PRO A 343 18.12 5.35 -19.29
C PRO A 343 17.85 6.55 -20.21
N HIS A 344 17.61 6.31 -21.51
CA HIS A 344 17.26 7.37 -22.46
C HIS A 344 15.88 7.97 -22.22
N ILE A 345 14.96 7.21 -21.60
CA ILE A 345 13.61 7.66 -21.25
C ILE A 345 13.61 8.21 -19.83
N TYR A 346 14.10 7.42 -18.87
CA TYR A 346 13.97 7.74 -17.45
C TYR A 346 14.98 8.77 -16.96
N GLY A 347 16.22 8.76 -17.48
CA GLY A 347 17.27 9.69 -17.07
C GLY A 347 16.88 11.16 -17.19
N PRO A 348 16.40 11.64 -18.36
CA PRO A 348 15.99 13.03 -18.54
C PRO A 348 14.81 13.45 -17.68
N ILE A 349 13.87 12.53 -17.41
CA ILE A 349 12.71 12.80 -16.56
C ILE A 349 13.15 12.93 -15.10
N ILE A 350 14.05 12.06 -14.64
CA ILE A 350 14.62 12.13 -13.28
C ILE A 350 15.49 13.38 -13.12
N GLU A 351 16.24 13.76 -14.16
CA GLU A 351 17.04 14.99 -14.19
C GLU A 351 16.16 16.24 -14.01
N GLU A 352 15.01 16.31 -14.71
CA GLU A 352 14.06 17.41 -14.53
C GLU A 352 13.51 17.49 -13.10
N LEU A 353 13.21 16.34 -12.49
CA LEU A 353 12.67 16.28 -11.14
C LEU A 353 13.74 16.36 -10.03
N SER A 354 15.01 16.57 -10.38
CA SER A 354 16.14 16.52 -9.45
C SER A 354 16.22 17.70 -8.48
N ASP A 355 15.48 18.78 -8.74
CA ASP A 355 15.33 19.93 -7.85
C ASP A 355 14.41 19.65 -6.64
N MET A 356 13.83 18.44 -6.60
CA MET A 356 12.91 17.96 -5.57
C MET A 356 11.65 18.84 -5.43
N GLN A 357 11.28 19.58 -6.47
CA GLN A 357 10.05 20.37 -6.51
C GLN A 357 8.94 19.64 -7.28
N PRO A 358 7.67 20.03 -7.08
CA PRO A 358 6.58 19.57 -7.93
C PRO A 358 6.70 20.10 -9.36
N HIS A 359 6.65 19.18 -10.34
CA HIS A 359 6.58 19.52 -11.77
C HIS A 359 5.33 18.92 -12.40
N THR A 360 4.74 19.63 -13.36
CA THR A 360 3.64 19.12 -14.17
C THR A 360 4.14 18.18 -15.27
N LEU A 361 3.30 17.23 -15.70
CA LEU A 361 3.65 16.38 -16.85
C LEU A 361 3.87 17.20 -18.12
N GLY A 362 3.17 18.33 -18.27
CA GLY A 362 3.35 19.28 -19.37
C GLY A 362 4.72 19.94 -19.36
N GLU A 363 5.20 20.41 -18.21
CA GLU A 363 6.55 20.98 -18.04
C GLU A 363 7.63 19.96 -18.38
N ILE A 364 7.54 18.76 -17.80
CA ILE A 364 8.49 17.67 -18.07
C ILE A 364 8.51 17.38 -19.58
N THR A 365 7.35 17.24 -20.21
CA THR A 365 7.21 16.99 -21.66
C THR A 365 7.85 18.12 -22.48
N GLY A 366 7.70 19.38 -22.06
CA GLY A 366 8.33 20.53 -22.70
C GLY A 366 9.86 20.46 -22.71
N VAL A 367 10.47 19.99 -21.62
CA VAL A 367 11.93 19.83 -21.50
C VAL A 367 12.42 18.62 -22.29
N VAL A 368 11.77 17.47 -22.12
CA VAL A 368 12.23 16.21 -22.73
C VAL A 368 11.79 16.03 -24.18
N GLY A 369 10.93 16.90 -24.71
CA GLY A 369 10.41 16.83 -26.08
C GLY A 369 11.50 16.89 -27.15
N SER A 370 12.60 17.60 -26.89
CA SER A 370 13.80 17.62 -27.77
C SER A 370 14.45 16.25 -27.95
N ARG A 371 14.19 15.31 -27.03
CA ARG A 371 14.64 13.91 -27.07
C ARG A 371 13.59 12.97 -27.67
N ASN A 372 12.57 13.50 -28.35
CA ASN A 372 11.42 12.76 -28.91
C ASN A 372 10.61 11.99 -27.84
N LEU A 373 10.53 12.54 -26.63
CA LEU A 373 9.66 12.01 -25.58
C LEU A 373 8.37 12.83 -25.52
N GLY A 374 7.25 12.21 -25.89
CA GLY A 374 5.92 12.82 -25.82
C GLY A 374 5.23 12.59 -24.48
N LEU A 375 4.09 13.27 -24.28
CA LEU A 375 3.33 13.23 -23.01
C LEU A 375 2.98 11.81 -22.55
N GLN A 376 2.61 10.90 -23.47
CA GLN A 376 2.32 9.52 -23.12
C GLN A 376 3.54 8.78 -22.56
N GLN A 377 4.73 8.97 -23.15
CA GLN A 377 5.96 8.34 -22.66
C GLN A 377 6.39 8.91 -21.30
N VAL A 378 6.16 10.20 -21.08
CA VAL A 378 6.35 10.85 -19.78
C VAL A 378 5.39 10.27 -18.74
N LEU A 379 4.10 10.15 -19.07
CA LEU A 379 3.10 9.52 -18.21
C LEU A 379 3.51 8.09 -17.84
N ASP A 380 3.83 7.24 -18.82
CA ASP A 380 4.19 5.84 -18.60
C ASP A 380 5.41 5.70 -17.66
N ALA A 381 6.43 6.54 -17.87
CA ALA A 381 7.63 6.55 -17.03
C ALA A 381 7.33 7.03 -15.59
N VAL A 382 6.54 8.09 -15.45
CA VAL A 382 6.14 8.64 -14.15
C VAL A 382 5.26 7.65 -13.38
N MET A 383 4.30 6.99 -14.04
CA MET A 383 3.46 5.94 -13.44
C MET A 383 4.31 4.78 -12.91
N MET A 384 5.35 4.38 -13.65
CA MET A 384 6.29 3.38 -13.19
C MET A 384 7.12 3.86 -11.98
N LEU A 385 7.63 5.09 -12.00
CA LEU A 385 8.36 5.67 -10.85
C LEU A 385 7.48 5.72 -9.59
N ILE A 386 6.21 6.11 -9.72
CA ILE A 386 5.25 6.12 -8.61
C ILE A 386 4.93 4.71 -8.14
N GLY A 387 4.68 3.79 -9.08
CA GLY A 387 4.40 2.38 -8.79
C GLY A 387 5.56 1.66 -8.10
N ALA A 388 6.79 2.10 -8.35
CA ALA A 388 8.02 1.63 -7.71
C ALA A 388 8.36 2.37 -6.40
N GLY A 389 7.56 3.35 -5.97
CA GLY A 389 7.78 4.10 -4.73
C GLY A 389 8.88 5.17 -4.82
N ASN A 390 9.24 5.62 -6.03
CA ASN A 390 10.27 6.65 -6.25
C ASN A 390 9.71 8.04 -6.52
N ALA A 391 8.41 8.15 -6.81
CA ALA A 391 7.71 9.41 -7.03
C ALA A 391 6.30 9.35 -6.42
N ALA A 392 5.67 10.51 -6.30
CA ALA A 392 4.28 10.63 -5.87
C ALA A 392 3.55 11.73 -6.64
N PRO A 393 2.23 11.60 -6.83
CA PRO A 393 1.40 12.73 -7.24
C PRO A 393 1.40 13.81 -6.14
N VAL A 394 1.21 15.06 -6.56
CA VAL A 394 1.18 16.23 -5.67
C VAL A 394 -0.25 16.76 -5.60
N GLN A 395 -0.72 17.03 -4.38
CA GLN A 395 -2.09 17.53 -4.17
C GLN A 395 -2.21 19.03 -4.48
N LEU A 396 -3.44 19.55 -4.44
CA LEU A 396 -3.72 20.98 -4.70
C LEU A 396 -3.05 21.86 -3.65
N ASP A 397 -2.53 23.03 -4.05
CA ASP A 397 -1.81 23.93 -3.13
C ASP A 397 -2.65 24.33 -1.91
N ALA A 398 -3.97 24.51 -2.08
CA ALA A 398 -4.89 24.80 -0.98
C ALA A 398 -4.99 23.65 0.03
N ASP A 399 -4.93 22.40 -0.44
CA ASP A 399 -4.98 21.21 0.41
C ASP A 399 -3.62 20.97 1.09
N ILE A 400 -2.50 21.27 0.40
CA ILE A 400 -1.15 21.29 0.99
C ILE A 400 -1.12 22.22 2.19
N VAL A 401 -1.62 23.45 2.06
CA VAL A 401 -1.64 24.43 3.16
C VAL A 401 -2.45 23.93 4.34
N GLN A 402 -3.62 23.30 4.11
CA GLN A 402 -4.48 22.80 5.18
C GLN A 402 -3.91 21.57 5.89
N GLY A 403 -3.15 20.72 5.20
CA GLY A 403 -2.54 19.52 5.78
C GLY A 403 -1.26 19.78 6.59
N ARG A 404 -0.65 20.97 6.49
CA ARG A 404 0.67 21.25 7.10
C ARG A 404 0.71 21.01 8.60
N ASP A 405 -0.21 21.62 9.34
CA ASP A 405 -0.19 21.56 10.80
C ASP A 405 -0.49 20.14 11.30
N GLY A 406 -1.45 19.46 10.67
CA GLY A 406 -1.82 18.09 10.99
C GLY A 406 -0.68 17.11 10.73
N SER A 407 -0.04 17.19 9.55
CA SER A 407 1.14 16.38 9.22
C SER A 407 2.29 16.63 10.19
N ALA A 408 2.62 17.90 10.49
CA ALA A 408 3.71 18.23 11.40
C ALA A 408 3.46 17.70 12.82
N ALA A 409 2.22 17.82 13.31
CA ALA A 409 1.83 17.31 14.63
C ALA A 409 1.90 15.78 14.69
N LEU A 410 1.36 15.09 13.68
CA LEU A 410 1.44 13.63 13.59
C LEU A 410 2.89 13.15 13.49
N ASN A 411 3.70 13.77 12.63
CA ASN A 411 5.09 13.37 12.44
C ASN A 411 5.91 13.56 13.71
N ARG A 412 5.73 14.66 14.44
CA ARG A 412 6.38 14.85 15.74
C ARG A 412 6.03 13.74 16.72
N HIS A 413 4.75 13.33 16.76
CA HIS A 413 4.30 12.23 17.61
C HIS A 413 4.94 10.89 17.18
N LEU A 414 4.94 10.57 15.88
CA LEU A 414 5.53 9.33 15.36
C LEU A 414 7.05 9.27 15.57
N ILE A 415 7.76 10.38 15.32
CA ILE A 415 9.20 10.50 15.56
C ILE A 415 9.52 10.30 17.05
N GLY A 416 8.71 10.87 17.95
CA GLY A 416 8.86 10.62 19.39
C GLY A 416 8.68 9.15 19.76
N ARG A 417 7.68 8.47 19.17
CA ARG A 417 7.45 7.03 19.37
C ARG A 417 8.61 6.15 18.90
N ALA A 418 9.44 6.59 17.94
CA ALA A 418 10.59 5.82 17.47
C ALA A 418 11.65 5.55 18.57
N ALA A 419 11.70 6.42 19.60
CA ALA A 419 12.57 6.26 20.76
C ALA A 419 12.06 5.21 21.76
N GLU A 420 10.77 4.87 21.71
CA GLU A 420 10.12 3.92 22.61
C GLU A 420 10.25 2.48 22.11
N GLU A 421 10.07 1.51 23.01
CA GLU A 421 9.98 0.10 22.62
C GLU A 421 8.54 -0.20 22.16
N SER A 422 8.38 -0.63 20.91
CA SER A 422 7.08 -1.01 20.35
C SER A 422 6.99 -2.52 20.21
N ALA A 423 6.05 -3.14 20.93
CA ALA A 423 5.72 -4.56 20.77
C ALA A 423 5.08 -4.86 19.41
N ASP A 424 4.48 -3.85 18.78
CA ASP A 424 3.67 -3.96 17.55
C ASP A 424 4.46 -3.60 16.27
N GLY A 425 5.80 -3.51 16.38
CA GLY A 425 6.72 -3.18 15.29
C GLY A 425 6.95 -1.68 15.10
N ASP A 426 7.87 -1.36 14.19
CA ASP A 426 8.28 0.01 13.87
C ASP A 426 7.31 0.63 12.84
N ILE A 427 7.01 1.92 13.00
CA ILE A 427 6.27 2.70 12.00
C ILE A 427 7.29 3.27 11.02
N GLU A 428 7.17 2.96 9.73
CA GLU A 428 8.18 3.29 8.72
C GLU A 428 7.75 4.40 7.75
N HIS A 429 6.68 5.13 8.06
CA HIS A 429 6.15 6.19 7.20
C HIS A 429 5.75 7.42 8.01
N LEU A 430 6.08 8.59 7.47
CA LEU A 430 5.66 9.88 8.00
C LEU A 430 4.77 10.60 7.00
N SER A 431 3.85 11.43 7.50
CA SER A 431 2.89 12.20 6.72
C SER A 431 3.56 13.32 5.91
N SER A 432 3.15 13.51 4.67
CA SER A 432 3.59 14.60 3.80
C SER A 432 2.36 15.36 3.30
N PRO A 433 2.18 16.63 3.70
CA PRO A 433 1.12 17.48 3.17
C PRO A 433 1.41 17.88 1.73
N LEU A 434 2.59 17.63 1.16
CA LEU A 434 2.80 17.84 -0.28
C LEU A 434 2.09 16.77 -1.12
N THR A 435 2.12 15.52 -0.66
CA THR A 435 1.60 14.36 -1.41
C THR A 435 0.21 13.91 -0.93
N GLY A 436 -0.27 14.45 0.20
CA GLY A 436 -1.49 13.98 0.86
C GLY A 436 -1.34 12.59 1.50
N GLY A 437 -0.12 12.04 1.54
CA GLY A 437 0.14 10.66 1.94
C GLY A 437 1.44 10.48 2.72
N GLY A 438 1.84 9.22 2.89
CA GLY A 438 3.00 8.80 3.65
C GLY A 438 4.27 8.70 2.79
N VAL A 439 5.39 9.15 3.36
CA VAL A 439 6.75 9.06 2.81
C VAL A 439 7.52 8.04 3.67
N PRO A 440 8.25 7.09 3.06
CA PRO A 440 9.05 6.12 3.81
C PRO A 440 10.14 6.80 4.64
N VAL A 441 10.16 6.57 5.94
CA VAL A 441 11.19 7.05 6.87
C VAL A 441 11.38 5.96 7.91
N ASP A 442 12.49 5.22 7.81
CA ASP A 442 12.79 4.14 8.74
C ASP A 442 13.04 4.65 10.17
N ARG A 443 13.11 3.72 11.12
CA ARG A 443 13.31 4.05 12.54
C ARG A 443 14.61 4.81 12.80
N ILE A 444 15.70 4.49 12.12
CA ILE A 444 17.00 5.16 12.34
C ILE A 444 16.93 6.61 11.84
N GLN A 445 16.33 6.82 10.67
CA GLN A 445 16.07 8.16 10.14
C GLN A 445 15.19 8.98 11.09
N GLN A 446 14.14 8.39 11.66
CA GLN A 446 13.32 9.05 12.68
C GLN A 446 14.12 9.41 13.93
N LEU A 447 15.04 8.56 14.39
CA LEU A 447 15.91 8.88 15.53
C LEU A 447 16.89 10.02 15.21
N PHE A 448 17.40 10.11 13.98
CA PHE A 448 18.18 11.29 13.55
C PHE A 448 17.33 12.57 13.56
N MET A 449 16.08 12.49 13.09
CA MET A 449 15.15 13.61 13.15
C MET A 449 14.83 14.01 14.60
N LEU A 450 14.64 13.02 15.49
CA LEU A 450 14.41 13.26 16.91
C LEU A 450 15.60 13.96 17.55
N ALA A 451 16.83 13.54 17.25
CA ALA A 451 18.04 14.21 17.74
C ALA A 451 18.08 15.69 17.34
N VAL A 452 17.67 16.02 16.11
CA VAL A 452 17.57 17.42 15.65
C VAL A 452 16.48 18.18 16.38
N LEU A 453 15.31 17.55 16.60
CA LEU A 453 14.20 18.15 17.36
C LEU A 453 14.56 18.38 18.84
N GLU A 454 15.44 17.57 19.40
CA GLU A 454 16.02 17.74 20.75
C GLU A 454 17.30 18.59 20.75
N GLU A 455 17.49 19.40 19.70
CA GLU A 455 18.55 20.41 19.58
C GLU A 455 19.98 19.84 19.70
N GLN A 456 20.21 18.59 19.34
CA GLN A 456 21.57 18.04 19.22
C GLN A 456 22.29 18.71 18.05
N GLN A 457 23.40 19.41 18.34
CA GLN A 457 24.02 20.31 17.34
C GLN A 457 25.27 19.75 16.64
N THR A 458 25.93 18.74 17.20
CA THR A 458 27.14 18.16 16.61
C THR A 458 26.88 16.76 16.05
N PRO A 459 27.56 16.35 14.97
CA PRO A 459 27.45 14.98 14.46
C PRO A 459 27.67 13.92 15.55
N ASP A 460 28.70 14.09 16.38
CA ASP A 460 29.01 13.17 17.48
C ASP A 460 27.88 13.10 18.52
N ALA A 461 27.26 14.24 18.85
CA ALA A 461 26.13 14.28 19.80
C ALA A 461 24.90 13.57 19.22
N ILE A 462 24.62 13.76 17.92
CA ILE A 462 23.52 13.08 17.22
C ILE A 462 23.76 11.57 17.20
N ILE A 463 24.96 11.11 16.83
CA ILE A 463 25.30 9.68 16.80
C ILE A 463 25.18 9.07 18.20
N ALA A 464 25.73 9.72 19.22
CA ALA A 464 25.64 9.27 20.61
C ALA A 464 24.20 9.25 21.12
N PHE A 465 23.37 10.20 20.70
CA PHE A 465 21.94 10.23 20.99
C PHE A 465 21.23 9.02 20.40
N VAL A 466 21.37 8.78 19.10
CA VAL A 466 20.71 7.66 18.40
C VAL A 466 21.19 6.32 18.96
N TRP A 467 22.50 6.16 19.18
CA TRP A 467 23.06 4.94 19.75
C TRP A 467 22.46 4.59 21.10
N ARG A 468 22.29 5.59 21.98
CA ARG A 468 21.69 5.42 23.31
C ARG A 468 20.28 4.81 23.23
N HIS A 469 19.47 5.25 22.27
CA HIS A 469 18.13 4.69 22.08
C HIS A 469 18.13 3.30 21.45
N ILE A 470 19.11 2.99 20.59
CA ILE A 470 19.25 1.64 20.01
C ILE A 470 19.68 0.63 21.08
N VAL A 471 20.72 0.95 21.86
CA VAL A 471 21.28 0.04 22.87
C VAL A 471 20.38 -0.14 24.07
N ALA A 472 19.62 0.89 24.47
CA ALA A 472 18.64 0.79 25.57
C ALA A 472 17.55 -0.26 25.28
N GLN A 473 17.29 -0.57 24.01
CA GLN A 473 16.34 -1.60 23.57
C GLN A 473 17.03 -2.95 23.28
N GLY A 474 18.33 -3.10 23.59
CA GLY A 474 19.10 -4.31 23.27
C GLY A 474 19.27 -4.58 21.76
N LYS A 475 18.96 -3.60 20.91
CA LYS A 475 19.08 -3.69 19.45
C LYS A 475 20.52 -3.35 19.03
N LYS A 476 20.93 -3.86 17.86
CA LYS A 476 22.19 -3.52 17.18
C LYS A 476 21.91 -3.33 15.70
N LEU A 477 22.82 -2.66 15.00
CA LEU A 477 22.73 -2.44 13.56
C LEU A 477 23.09 -3.70 12.77
N VAL A 478 22.63 -3.69 11.52
CA VAL A 478 22.94 -4.71 10.51
C VAL A 478 23.61 -4.00 9.33
N ARG A 479 24.76 -4.51 8.90
CA ARG A 479 25.48 -4.07 7.70
C ARG A 479 25.62 -5.25 6.77
N ASP A 480 25.16 -5.11 5.53
CA ASP A 480 25.19 -6.17 4.50
C ASP A 480 24.59 -7.51 4.97
N GLY A 481 23.52 -7.45 5.76
CA GLY A 481 22.86 -8.63 6.33
C GLY A 481 23.58 -9.25 7.54
N VAL A 482 24.69 -8.68 7.99
CA VAL A 482 25.45 -9.13 9.16
C VAL A 482 25.21 -8.19 10.34
N ARG A 483 24.82 -8.75 11.48
CA ARG A 483 24.66 -7.99 12.74
C ARG A 483 26.03 -7.54 13.24
N LEU A 484 26.16 -6.26 13.55
CA LEU A 484 27.38 -5.68 14.12
C LEU A 484 27.40 -5.94 15.63
N GLU A 485 28.41 -6.66 16.11
CA GLU A 485 28.48 -7.05 17.53
C GLU A 485 29.24 -6.03 18.39
N ASP A 486 30.30 -5.42 17.85
CA ASP A 486 31.12 -4.45 18.55
C ASP A 486 30.47 -3.05 18.58
N GLU A 487 30.64 -2.34 19.69
CA GLU A 487 30.07 -1.00 19.86
C GLU A 487 30.68 0.01 18.88
N GLN A 488 31.99 -0.04 18.65
CA GLN A 488 32.65 0.90 17.74
C GLN A 488 32.17 0.66 16.30
N ASP A 489 32.02 -0.60 15.88
CA ASP A 489 31.45 -0.93 14.57
C ASP A 489 30.04 -0.34 14.37
N ASN A 490 29.20 -0.38 15.42
CA ASN A 490 27.85 0.21 15.36
C ASN A 490 27.90 1.74 15.27
N LEU A 491 28.78 2.40 16.03
CA LEU A 491 28.96 3.86 15.99
C LEU A 491 29.50 4.32 14.63
N ASP A 492 30.44 3.59 14.04
CA ASP A 492 31.00 3.86 12.72
C ASP A 492 29.92 3.73 11.64
N GLU A 493 29.09 2.68 11.71
CA GLU A 493 27.96 2.52 10.79
C GLU A 493 26.90 3.62 10.96
N LEU A 494 26.55 4.00 12.20
CA LEU A 494 25.66 5.13 12.46
C LEU A 494 26.21 6.43 11.87
N SER A 495 27.53 6.64 11.92
CA SER A 495 28.18 7.82 11.34
C SER A 495 27.99 7.87 9.83
N VAL A 496 28.17 6.73 9.14
CA VAL A 496 27.94 6.63 7.68
C VAL A 496 26.48 6.86 7.32
N GLN A 497 25.55 6.27 8.08
CA GLN A 497 24.12 6.46 7.87
C GLN A 497 23.67 7.90 8.15
N ALA A 498 24.21 8.53 9.20
CA ALA A 498 23.95 9.93 9.53
C ALA A 498 24.42 10.85 8.39
N GLN A 499 25.63 10.64 7.86
CA GLN A 499 26.14 11.42 6.73
C GLN A 499 25.22 11.31 5.51
N ARG A 500 24.81 10.09 5.13
CA ARG A 500 23.86 9.87 4.03
C ARG A 500 22.52 10.52 4.32
N PHE A 501 22.02 10.40 5.55
CA PHE A 501 20.76 10.99 5.96
C PHE A 501 20.77 12.51 5.82
N PHE A 502 21.72 13.20 6.44
CA PHE A 502 21.77 14.66 6.46
C PHE A 502 22.10 15.28 5.10
N VAL A 503 22.87 14.60 4.25
CA VAL A 503 23.27 15.10 2.93
C VAL A 503 22.26 14.74 1.84
N GLU A 504 21.77 13.49 1.81
CA GLU A 504 20.97 12.98 0.70
C GLU A 504 19.48 12.87 1.04
N ARG A 505 19.12 12.52 2.29
CA ARG A 505 17.72 12.19 2.65
C ARG A 505 16.95 13.36 3.25
N LEU A 506 17.55 14.09 4.19
CA LEU A 506 16.90 15.20 4.88
C LEU A 506 16.42 16.31 3.93
N PRO A 507 17.20 16.74 2.92
CA PRO A 507 16.70 17.73 1.95
C PRO A 507 15.44 17.27 1.20
N VAL A 508 15.36 15.96 0.89
CA VAL A 508 14.17 15.37 0.27
C VAL A 508 12.98 15.41 1.22
N LEU A 509 13.17 15.05 2.49
CA LEU A 509 12.10 15.09 3.49
C LEU A 509 11.60 16.52 3.75
N GLN A 510 12.49 17.51 3.74
CA GLN A 510 12.14 18.93 3.85
C GLN A 510 11.36 19.40 2.62
N ALA A 511 11.78 19.05 1.41
CA ALA A 511 11.06 19.39 0.18
C ALA A 511 9.65 18.75 0.14
N LEU A 512 9.51 17.55 0.68
CA LEU A 512 8.24 16.84 0.86
C LEU A 512 7.40 17.35 2.05
N LEU A 513 7.89 18.36 2.79
CA LEU A 513 7.24 18.94 3.96
C LEU A 513 6.94 17.91 5.07
N VAL A 514 7.81 16.91 5.22
CA VAL A 514 7.72 15.89 6.29
C VAL A 514 8.22 16.44 7.63
N ILE A 515 9.20 17.35 7.61
CA ILE A 515 9.79 17.99 8.80
C ILE A 515 9.89 19.50 8.62
#